data_AF-A0A966N510-F1
#
_entry.id   AF-A0A966N510-F1
#
_cell.length_a   1.000
_cell.length_b   1.000
_cell.length_c   1.000
_cell.angle_alpha   90.00
_cell.angle_beta   90.00
_cell.angle_gamma   90.00
#
_symmetry.space_group_name_H-M   'P 1'
#
loop_
_entity.id
_entity.type
_entity.pdbx_description
1 polymer ?
#
loop_
_entity_poly.entity_id
_entity_poly.type
_entity_poly.pdbx_seq_one_letter_code
_entity_poly.pdbx_strand_id
1 'polypeptide(L)'
;MAKITHKGSWIQIKSLNKEDKKNYLTSISFFFIGALFWGVHLTTVDGIFGPALETDNGPFMTLIRSLIIIFWVIAAIYQNKFIKTQDELMHRYYLYLGAWGGLGFLSFGMLFSILS
;
A
#
# COMPACT_ATOMS: atom_id res chain seq x y z
N MET A 1 23.35 1.26 -1.59
CA MET A 1 22.35 2.33 -1.52
C MET A 1 21.37 2.13 -2.66
N ALA A 2 20.07 2.32 -2.41
CA ALA A 2 19.06 2.21 -3.45
C ALA A 2 19.28 3.23 -4.57
N LYS A 3 19.16 2.77 -5.80
CA LYS A 3 19.10 3.61 -7.00
C LYS A 3 17.66 3.65 -7.48
N ILE A 4 17.29 4.77 -8.07
CA ILE A 4 16.00 4.93 -8.77
C ILE A 4 16.26 4.68 -10.25
N THR A 5 15.33 3.99 -10.94
CA THR A 5 15.43 3.71 -12.37
C THR A 5 15.45 4.99 -13.19
N HIS A 6 15.94 4.90 -14.44
CA HIS A 6 15.88 6.02 -15.37
C HIS A 6 14.42 6.47 -15.54
N LYS A 7 14.17 7.78 -15.39
CA LYS A 7 12.85 8.46 -15.23
C LYS A 7 12.27 8.53 -13.80
N GLY A 8 13.01 8.11 -12.78
CA GLY A 8 12.67 8.43 -11.40
C GLY A 8 11.45 7.69 -10.82
N SER A 9 10.90 6.70 -11.54
CA SER A 9 9.59 6.14 -11.20
C SER A 9 9.64 4.91 -10.30
N TRP A 10 10.78 4.21 -10.22
CA TRP A 10 10.87 2.92 -9.50
C TRP A 10 12.22 2.72 -8.82
N ILE A 11 12.23 1.98 -7.72
CA ILE A 11 13.47 1.55 -7.08
C ILE A 11 14.09 0.42 -7.90
N GLN A 12 15.37 0.56 -8.26
CA GLN A 12 16.13 -0.47 -8.95
C GLN A 12 16.52 -1.58 -7.96
N ILE A 13 15.73 -2.66 -7.89
CA ILE A 13 15.92 -3.77 -6.93
C ILE A 13 17.35 -4.34 -6.95
N LYS A 14 18.01 -4.39 -8.11
CA LYS A 14 19.39 -4.88 -8.25
C LYS A 14 20.43 -4.02 -7.53
N SER A 15 20.11 -2.77 -7.20
CA SER A 15 21.00 -1.84 -6.48
C SER A 15 20.98 -2.04 -4.95
N LEU A 16 20.01 -2.79 -4.44
CA LEU A 16 19.82 -3.00 -3.01
C LEU A 16 20.83 -4.03 -2.48
N ASN A 17 21.36 -3.76 -1.28
CA ASN A 17 22.09 -4.78 -0.54
C ASN A 17 21.13 -5.91 -0.09
N LYS A 18 21.69 -7.01 0.45
CA LYS A 18 20.90 -8.18 0.81
C LYS A 18 19.79 -7.88 1.83
N GLU A 19 20.08 -7.04 2.83
CA GLU A 19 19.14 -6.71 3.91
C GLU A 19 18.03 -5.78 3.44
N ASP A 20 18.38 -4.68 2.77
CA ASP A 20 17.44 -3.73 2.19
C ASP A 20 16.55 -4.40 1.16
N LYS A 21 17.11 -5.28 0.33
CA LYS A 21 16.35 -6.06 -0.65
C LYS A 21 15.33 -6.96 0.04
N LYS A 22 15.71 -7.63 1.14
CA LYS A 22 14.79 -8.45 1.92
C LYS A 22 13.68 -7.58 2.50
N ASN A 23 14.01 -6.47 3.16
CA ASN A 23 13.03 -5.58 3.77
C ASN A 23 12.06 -5.00 2.74
N TYR A 24 12.57 -4.51 1.60
CA TYR A 24 11.76 -3.95 0.51
C TYR A 24 10.83 -5.00 -0.10
N LEU A 25 11.35 -6.19 -0.44
CA LEU A 25 10.54 -7.25 -1.05
C LEU A 25 9.52 -7.82 -0.06
N THR A 26 9.88 -7.99 1.21
CA THR A 26 8.91 -8.40 2.23
C THR A 26 7.81 -7.35 2.38
N SER A 27 8.16 -6.07 2.45
CA SER A 27 7.16 -5.01 2.55
C SER A 27 6.17 -5.03 1.38
N ILE A 28 6.69 -5.02 0.15
CA ILE A 28 5.84 -4.96 -1.04
C ILE A 28 4.97 -6.22 -1.20
N SER A 29 5.49 -7.40 -0.87
CA SER A 29 4.72 -8.65 -0.88
C SER A 29 3.56 -8.61 0.12
N PHE A 30 3.82 -8.20 1.37
CA PHE A 30 2.77 -8.10 2.39
C PHE A 30 1.74 -7.03 2.03
N PHE A 31 2.17 -5.91 1.43
CA PHE A 31 1.26 -4.88 0.93
C PHE A 31 0.30 -5.43 -0.14
N PHE A 32 0.82 -6.14 -1.15
CA PHE A 32 0.00 -6.74 -2.21
C PHE A 32 -0.92 -7.84 -1.68
N ILE A 33 -0.48 -8.67 -0.74
CA ILE A 33 -1.36 -9.67 -0.11
C ILE A 33 -2.51 -8.98 0.63
N GLY A 34 -2.23 -7.92 1.40
CA GLY A 34 -3.28 -7.11 2.02
C GLY A 34 -4.22 -6.47 1.01
N ALA A 35 -3.70 -6.02 -0.15
CA ALA A 35 -4.52 -5.46 -1.23
C ALA A 35 -5.45 -6.50 -1.88
N LEU A 36 -5.04 -7.77 -1.97
CA LEU A 36 -5.93 -8.85 -2.42
C LEU A 36 -7.11 -9.04 -1.46
N PHE A 37 -6.85 -9.09 -0.15
CA PHE A 37 -7.91 -9.15 0.86
C PHE A 37 -8.79 -7.90 0.85
N TRP A 38 -8.20 -6.73 0.59
CA TRP A 38 -8.95 -5.50 0.42
C TRP A 38 -9.89 -5.57 -0.78
N GLY A 39 -9.45 -6.14 -1.90
CA GLY A 39 -10.32 -6.41 -3.05
C GLY A 39 -11.54 -7.29 -2.71
N VAL A 40 -11.36 -8.31 -1.86
CA VAL A 40 -12.48 -9.11 -1.34
C VAL A 40 -13.39 -8.28 -0.45
N HIS A 41 -12.83 -7.46 0.46
CA HIS A 41 -13.65 -6.56 1.28
C HIS A 41 -14.49 -5.60 0.42
N LEU A 42 -13.94 -5.12 -0.70
CA LEU A 42 -14.64 -4.20 -1.60
C LEU A 42 -15.92 -4.79 -2.24
N THR A 43 -16.12 -6.12 -2.23
CA THR A 43 -17.38 -6.73 -2.71
C THR A 43 -18.54 -6.57 -1.72
N THR A 44 -18.26 -6.18 -0.48
CA THR A 44 -19.25 -6.05 0.61
C THR A 44 -19.57 -4.60 1.00
N VAL A 45 -19.02 -3.65 0.27
CA VAL A 45 -19.26 -2.22 0.50
C VAL A 45 -19.87 -1.64 -0.77
N ASP A 46 -20.84 -0.75 -0.59
CA ASP A 46 -21.34 0.03 -1.70
C ASP A 46 -20.21 0.90 -2.25
N GLY A 47 -20.09 0.92 -3.57
CA GLY A 47 -19.04 1.63 -4.26
C GLY A 47 -19.60 2.54 -5.34
N ILE A 48 -18.73 3.38 -5.89
CA ILE A 48 -19.08 4.27 -7.01
C ILE A 48 -19.49 3.51 -8.27
N PHE A 49 -19.17 2.22 -8.36
CA PHE A 49 -19.46 1.37 -9.52
C PHE A 49 -20.72 0.52 -9.34
N GLY A 50 -21.43 0.67 -8.22
CA GLY A 50 -22.65 -0.07 -7.93
C GLY A 50 -22.76 -0.53 -6.48
N PRO A 51 -23.91 -1.11 -6.12
CA PRO A 51 -24.14 -1.64 -4.78
C PRO A 51 -23.21 -2.81 -4.47
N ALA A 52 -23.08 -3.13 -3.19
CA ALA A 52 -22.36 -4.31 -2.73
C ALA A 52 -22.88 -5.58 -3.45
N LEU A 53 -21.95 -6.41 -3.91
CA LEU A 53 -22.26 -7.71 -4.54
C LEU A 53 -22.68 -8.73 -3.49
N GLU A 54 -22.14 -8.60 -2.28
CA GLU A 54 -22.36 -9.49 -1.16
C GLU A 54 -22.79 -8.67 0.05
N THR A 55 -23.89 -9.05 0.71
CA THR A 55 -24.37 -8.36 1.92
C THR A 55 -23.99 -9.09 3.22
N ASP A 56 -23.39 -10.28 3.11
CA ASP A 56 -22.99 -11.07 4.28
C ASP A 56 -21.77 -10.46 4.98
N ASN A 57 -22.00 -9.90 6.17
CA ASN A 57 -20.99 -9.35 7.07
C ASN A 57 -20.61 -10.33 8.19
N GLY A 58 -20.69 -11.63 7.93
CA GLY A 58 -20.40 -12.68 8.89
C GLY A 58 -18.92 -12.78 9.34
N PRO A 59 -18.60 -13.80 10.16
CA PRO A 59 -17.26 -13.99 10.74
C PRO A 59 -16.12 -14.06 9.71
N PHE A 60 -16.41 -14.56 8.51
CA PHE A 60 -15.45 -14.60 7.40
C PHE A 60 -14.99 -13.20 6.99
N MET A 61 -15.91 -12.24 6.83
CA MET A 61 -15.55 -10.87 6.44
C MET A 61 -14.77 -10.15 7.55
N THR A 62 -15.11 -10.41 8.81
CA THR A 62 -14.33 -9.92 9.96
C THR A 62 -12.90 -10.46 9.94
N LEU A 63 -12.71 -11.75 9.60
CA LEU A 63 -11.39 -12.34 9.43
C LEU A 63 -10.62 -11.67 8.28
N ILE A 64 -11.25 -11.47 7.11
CA ILE A 64 -10.64 -10.80 5.96
C ILE A 64 -10.16 -9.39 6.33
N ARG A 65 -11.02 -8.59 6.97
CA ARG A 65 -10.68 -7.23 7.43
C ARG A 65 -9.52 -7.22 8.42
N SER A 66 -9.49 -8.19 9.33
CA SER A 66 -8.38 -8.35 10.28
C SER A 66 -7.08 -8.69 9.56
N LEU A 67 -7.13 -9.56 8.55
CA LEU A 67 -5.96 -9.90 7.74
C LEU A 67 -5.42 -8.69 6.98
N ILE A 68 -6.28 -7.85 6.37
CA ILE A 68 -5.84 -6.60 5.72
C ILE A 68 -4.96 -5.77 6.65
N ILE A 69 -5.45 -5.53 7.88
CA ILE A 69 -4.72 -4.74 8.89
C ILE A 69 -3.40 -5.41 9.25
N ILE A 70 -3.40 -6.72 9.54
CA ILE A 70 -2.19 -7.46 9.89
C ILE A 70 -1.14 -7.37 8.77
N PHE A 71 -1.54 -7.63 7.53
CA PHE A 71 -0.64 -7.61 6.39
C PHE A 71 -0.06 -6.20 6.14
N TRP A 72 -0.89 -5.16 6.23
CA TRP A 72 -0.43 -3.78 6.04
C TRP A 72 0.44 -3.26 7.19
N VAL A 73 0.18 -3.67 8.43
CA VAL A 73 1.07 -3.37 9.57
C VAL A 73 2.44 -4.02 9.36
N ILE A 74 2.49 -5.29 8.95
CA ILE A 74 3.75 -5.96 8.65
C ILE A 74 4.47 -5.25 7.49
N ALA A 75 3.74 -4.90 6.43
CA ALA A 75 4.30 -4.16 5.30
C ALA A 75 4.93 -2.83 5.75
N ALA A 76 4.24 -2.06 6.60
CA ALA A 76 4.72 -0.79 7.14
C ALA A 76 5.97 -0.96 8.00
N ILE A 77 6.04 -2.00 8.84
CA ILE A 77 7.22 -2.29 9.67
C ILE A 77 8.46 -2.54 8.78
N TYR A 78 8.34 -3.41 7.78
CA TYR A 78 9.45 -3.72 6.88
C TYR A 78 9.80 -2.53 5.97
N GLN A 79 8.81 -1.73 5.58
CA GLN A 79 9.04 -0.51 4.83
C GLN A 79 9.85 0.50 5.63
N ASN A 80 9.51 0.68 6.91
CA ASN A 80 10.24 1.57 7.79
C ASN A 80 11.69 1.10 8.02
N LYS A 81 11.89 -0.22 8.16
CA LYS A 81 13.25 -0.81 8.22
C LYS A 81 14.06 -0.50 6.96
N PHE A 82 13.43 -0.56 5.78
CA PHE A 82 14.07 -0.21 4.51
C PHE A 82 14.38 1.27 4.41
N ILE A 83 13.43 2.18 4.70
CA ILE A 83 13.62 3.62 4.54
C ILE A 83 14.74 4.16 5.44
N LYS A 84 14.80 3.70 6.71
CA LYS A 84 15.80 4.15 7.69
C LYS A 84 17.26 3.93 7.27
N THR A 85 17.52 3.01 6.35
CA THR A 85 18.87 2.70 5.87
C THR A 85 19.23 3.43 4.57
N GLN A 86 18.30 4.19 3.99
CA GLN A 86 18.52 4.88 2.72
C GLN A 86 19.07 6.31 2.91
N ASP A 87 19.51 6.90 1.81
CA ASP A 87 20.02 8.27 1.77
C ASP A 87 18.91 9.32 1.74
N GLU A 88 19.29 10.60 1.79
CA GLU A 88 18.36 11.73 1.76
C GLU A 88 17.50 11.75 0.49
N LEU A 89 18.08 11.37 -0.67
CA LEU A 89 17.36 11.30 -1.93
C LEU A 89 16.16 10.35 -1.82
N MET A 90 16.37 9.16 -1.28
CA MET A 90 15.30 8.18 -1.07
C MET A 90 14.26 8.65 -0.05
N HIS A 91 14.69 9.31 1.03
CA HIS A 91 13.75 9.89 2.00
C HIS A 91 12.84 10.94 1.34
N ARG A 92 13.41 11.83 0.53
CA ARG A 92 12.64 12.82 -0.24
C ARG A 92 11.73 12.18 -1.27
N TYR A 93 12.19 11.11 -1.94
CA TYR A 93 11.37 10.34 -2.87
C TYR A 93 10.12 9.75 -2.18
N TYR A 94 10.28 9.14 -1.01
CA TYR A 94 9.14 8.61 -0.24
C TYR A 94 8.24 9.70 0.32
N LEU A 95 8.80 10.83 0.75
CA LEU A 95 8.01 11.99 1.17
C LEU A 95 7.15 12.51 0.01
N TYR A 96 7.74 12.64 -1.18
CA TYR A 96 7.05 13.05 -2.40
C TYR A 96 5.92 12.06 -2.75
N LEU A 97 6.21 10.76 -2.79
CA LEU A 97 5.20 9.73 -3.02
C LEU A 97 4.08 9.76 -1.98
N GLY A 98 4.41 9.92 -0.70
CA GLY A 98 3.44 10.00 0.38
C GLY A 98 2.56 11.24 0.27
N ALA A 99 3.14 12.41 -0.05
CA ALA A 99 2.41 13.66 -0.22
C ALA A 99 1.46 13.59 -1.42
N TRP A 100 1.92 13.12 -2.59
CA TRP A 100 1.07 12.95 -3.77
C TRP A 100 0.03 11.85 -3.61
N GLY A 101 0.39 10.75 -2.96
CA GLY A 101 -0.55 9.69 -2.60
C GLY A 101 -1.65 10.21 -1.66
N GLY A 102 -1.30 10.97 -0.63
CA GLY A 102 -2.23 11.60 0.30
C GLY A 102 -3.12 12.64 -0.37
N LEU A 103 -2.54 13.53 -1.18
CA LEU A 103 -3.30 14.50 -1.98
C LEU A 103 -4.27 13.79 -2.92
N GLY A 104 -3.83 12.75 -3.62
CA GLY A 104 -4.71 11.94 -4.47
C GLY A 104 -5.84 11.31 -3.67
N PHE A 105 -5.52 10.64 -2.56
CA PHE A 105 -6.52 9.98 -1.72
C PHE A 105 -7.57 10.96 -1.19
N LEU A 106 -7.15 12.13 -0.68
CA LEU A 106 -8.09 13.15 -0.20
C LEU A 106 -8.90 13.76 -1.34
N SER A 107 -8.26 14.15 -2.45
CA SER A 107 -8.94 14.83 -3.55
C SER A 107 -9.94 13.90 -4.25
N PHE A 108 -9.50 12.71 -4.63
CA PHE A 108 -10.36 11.72 -5.27
C PHE A 108 -11.35 11.11 -4.28
N GLY A 109 -10.94 10.83 -3.04
CA GLY A 109 -11.83 10.30 -2.01
C GLY A 109 -12.96 11.27 -1.67
N MET A 110 -12.66 12.58 -1.54
CA MET A 110 -13.69 13.61 -1.34
C MET A 110 -14.60 13.73 -2.56
N LEU A 111 -14.02 13.72 -3.77
CA LEU A 111 -14.81 13.77 -5.00
C LEU A 111 -15.76 12.58 -5.09
N PHE A 112 -15.30 11.37 -4.78
CA PHE A 112 -16.14 10.17 -4.76
C PHE A 112 -17.19 10.22 -3.67
N SER A 113 -16.86 10.74 -2.47
CA SER A 113 -17.83 10.91 -1.39
C SER A 113 -18.96 11.89 -1.72
N ILE A 114 -18.73 12.86 -2.60
CA ILE A 114 -19.77 13.80 -3.05
C ILE A 114 -20.65 13.17 -4.13
N LEU A 115 -20.10 12.24 -4.92
CA LEU A 115 -20.78 11.61 -6.05
C LEU A 115 -21.52 10.30 -5.70
N SER A 116 -21.22 9.69 -4.55
CA SER A 116 -21.91 8.48 -4.02
C SER A 116 -23.13 8.84 -3.19
#